data_AF-A0A843VDF2-F1
#
_entry.id   AF-A0A843VDF2-F1
#
_cell.length_a   1.000
_cell.length_b   1.000
_cell.length_c   1.000
_cell.angle_alpha   90.00
_cell.angle_beta   90.00
_cell.angle_gamma   90.00
#
_symmetry.space_group_name_H-M   'P 1'
#
loop_
_entity.id
_entity.type
_entity.pdbx_description
1 polymer ?
#
loop_
_entity_poly.entity_id
_entity_poly.type
_entity_poly.pdbx_seq_one_letter_code
_entity_poly.pdbx_strand_id
1 'polypeptide(L)'
;MSDGHPRTSKKWVANTVKGKLVDKPTYRASEMMSDIRREYGICIPYHQSNPGSILSLEVDPETQRFKRIFICFEASAYGFEVGCRPMLFLDGTHIKQHRVQGVILAASALNGNNELFTVAYSIADSKTYDNWVWFLQNLKNALLSDRRIAFLSDRGRGLKEAIPDIFPNDHHGYCFQHIMQNFNDQCAGKYAAPFKKLLRNILQRIAYAVTEQEYEDAMMAMELNSADAKEWVLRNDVEHWSHARFPGQRFGELYSNLTESFNNWIHDARSLPILQMVDKIRVQMMEMAAKRKIDAALWDKPYCPKVQKIIKKNLQERRSLAIRHSDGIKFEVVESMKTYAVDLHLQTCSCGH
;
A
#
# COMPACT_ATOMS: atom_id res chain seq x y z
N MET A 1 -20.74 13.54 21.36
CA MET A 1 -21.68 13.96 20.29
C MET A 1 -21.87 15.46 20.43
N SER A 2 -21.50 16.23 19.41
CA SER A 2 -21.62 17.68 19.41
C SER A 2 -22.43 18.04 18.17
N ASP A 3 -23.70 18.36 18.37
CA ASP A 3 -24.60 18.77 17.31
C ASP A 3 -24.06 20.05 16.66
N GLY A 4 -23.78 19.96 15.36
CA GLY A 4 -23.31 21.08 14.56
C GLY A 4 -24.30 22.23 14.49
N HIS A 5 -23.80 23.43 14.26
CA HIS A 5 -24.63 24.63 14.12
C HIS A 5 -25.69 24.44 13.01
N PRO A 6 -26.99 24.72 13.24
CA PRO A 6 -28.09 24.36 12.33
C PRO A 6 -28.03 25.00 10.92
N ARG A 7 -27.09 25.92 10.69
CA ARG A 7 -26.84 26.55 9.37
C ARG A 7 -25.69 25.92 8.57
N THR A 8 -24.92 24.97 9.12
CA THR A 8 -23.74 24.38 8.45
C THR A 8 -24.05 23.10 7.68
N SER A 9 -25.03 23.14 6.78
CA SER A 9 -25.22 22.03 5.84
C SER A 9 -24.07 21.94 4.83
N LYS A 10 -23.75 20.73 4.33
CA LYS A 10 -22.72 20.50 3.28
C LYS A 10 -22.89 21.46 2.09
N LYS A 11 -24.14 21.64 1.67
CA LYS A 11 -24.53 22.48 0.53
C LYS A 11 -24.27 23.97 0.81
N TRP A 12 -24.55 24.42 2.03
CA TRP A 12 -24.28 25.80 2.43
C TRP A 12 -22.79 26.10 2.43
N VAL A 13 -21.98 25.26 3.08
CA VAL A 13 -20.51 25.44 3.12
C VAL A 13 -19.94 25.47 1.70
N ALA A 14 -20.29 24.48 0.86
CA ALA A 14 -19.82 24.42 -0.52
C ALA A 14 -20.18 25.68 -1.31
N ASN A 15 -21.42 26.18 -1.21
CA ASN A 15 -21.84 27.39 -1.91
C ASN A 15 -21.12 28.65 -1.41
N THR A 16 -20.87 28.76 -0.11
CA THR A 16 -20.20 29.91 0.51
C THR A 16 -18.74 30.03 0.06
N VAL A 17 -18.01 28.90 -0.08
CA VAL A 17 -16.60 28.93 -0.52
C VAL A 17 -16.40 28.75 -2.02
N LYS A 18 -17.42 28.34 -2.77
CA LYS A 18 -17.32 28.05 -4.22
C LYS A 18 -16.74 29.23 -5.01
N GLY A 19 -17.28 30.44 -4.83
CA GLY A 19 -16.80 31.63 -5.56
C GLY A 19 -15.32 31.91 -5.27
N LYS A 20 -14.96 31.91 -3.98
CA LYS A 20 -13.58 32.14 -3.52
C LYS A 20 -12.60 31.07 -4.02
N LEU A 21 -13.04 29.82 -4.14
CA LEU A 21 -12.25 28.71 -4.68
C LEU A 21 -12.05 28.82 -6.21
N VAL A 22 -13.04 29.35 -6.93
CA VAL A 22 -12.92 29.63 -8.37
C VAL A 22 -11.91 30.75 -8.60
N ASP A 23 -11.98 31.82 -7.81
CA ASP A 23 -11.09 32.98 -7.95
C ASP A 23 -9.66 32.70 -7.43
N LYS A 24 -9.54 31.90 -6.36
CA LYS A 24 -8.26 31.49 -5.76
C LYS A 24 -8.26 29.97 -5.57
N PRO A 25 -7.81 29.19 -6.57
CA PRO A 25 -7.71 27.73 -6.46
C PRO A 25 -6.78 27.24 -5.33
N THR A 26 -5.90 28.11 -4.83
CA THR A 26 -4.99 27.85 -3.69
C THR A 26 -5.58 28.25 -2.33
N TYR A 27 -6.85 28.64 -2.29
CA TYR A 27 -7.57 29.00 -1.06
C TYR A 27 -7.55 27.80 -0.09
N ARG A 28 -6.94 27.98 1.08
CA ARG A 28 -6.69 26.87 2.01
C ARG A 28 -7.92 26.61 2.88
N ALA A 29 -8.11 25.37 3.31
CA ALA A 29 -9.20 25.02 4.22
C ALA A 29 -9.14 25.81 5.55
N SER A 30 -7.95 26.11 6.06
CA SER A 30 -7.77 26.97 7.24
C SER A 30 -8.18 28.43 6.98
N GLU A 31 -7.88 28.97 5.79
CA GLU A 31 -8.33 30.30 5.36
C GLU A 31 -9.86 30.33 5.19
N MET A 32 -10.44 29.28 4.58
CA MET A 32 -11.90 29.11 4.48
C MET A 32 -12.57 29.09 5.85
N MET A 33 -12.05 28.29 6.79
CA MET A 33 -12.62 28.20 8.14
C MET A 33 -12.47 29.53 8.89
N SER A 34 -11.33 30.22 8.74
CA SER A 34 -11.11 31.54 9.32
C SER A 34 -12.08 32.58 8.74
N ASP A 35 -12.25 32.59 7.42
CA ASP A 35 -13.16 33.51 6.74
C ASP A 35 -14.62 33.21 7.06
N ILE A 36 -15.02 31.93 7.14
CA ILE A 36 -16.38 31.54 7.53
C ILE A 36 -16.64 31.94 8.99
N ARG A 37 -15.65 31.77 9.87
CA ARG A 37 -15.74 32.22 11.26
C ARG A 37 -15.84 33.74 11.34
N ARG A 38 -15.07 34.48 10.52
CA ARG A 38 -15.07 35.94 10.49
C ARG A 38 -16.36 36.50 9.90
N GLU A 39 -16.84 35.96 8.79
CA GLU A 39 -17.97 36.49 8.02
C GLU A 39 -19.32 36.03 8.59
N TYR A 40 -19.39 34.82 9.14
CA TYR A 40 -20.65 34.21 9.57
C TYR A 40 -20.68 33.84 11.06
N GLY A 41 -19.57 34.00 11.80
CA GLY A 41 -19.49 33.62 13.22
C GLY A 41 -19.48 32.11 13.45
N ILE A 42 -19.29 31.30 12.41
CA ILE A 42 -19.46 29.85 12.45
C ILE A 42 -18.10 29.15 12.50
N CYS A 43 -17.90 28.30 13.50
CA CYS A 43 -16.81 27.31 13.49
C CYS A 43 -17.29 26.01 12.84
N ILE A 44 -16.66 25.61 11.74
CA ILE A 44 -16.91 24.31 11.10
C ILE A 44 -15.82 23.34 11.59
N PRO A 45 -16.15 22.31 12.37
CA PRO A 45 -15.19 21.27 12.70
C PRO A 45 -14.87 20.45 11.44
N TYR A 46 -13.65 19.95 11.34
CA TYR A 46 -13.16 19.22 10.16
C TYR A 46 -14.04 18.01 9.76
N HIS A 47 -14.71 17.35 10.71
CA HIS A 47 -15.64 16.25 10.42
C HIS A 47 -16.91 16.68 9.65
N GLN A 48 -17.29 17.97 9.70
CA GLN A 48 -18.50 18.48 9.04
C GLN A 48 -18.22 18.85 7.59
N SER A 49 -16.97 19.18 7.25
CA SER A 49 -16.55 19.52 5.88
C SER A 49 -16.22 18.29 5.04
N ASN A 50 -15.81 17.17 5.67
CA ASN A 50 -15.59 15.88 5.01
C ASN A 50 -16.37 14.73 5.70
N PRO A 51 -17.70 14.70 5.51
CA PRO A 51 -18.55 13.58 5.96
C PRO A 51 -18.03 12.24 5.46
N GLY A 52 -18.24 11.16 6.23
CA GLY A 52 -17.77 9.81 5.88
C GLY A 52 -16.27 9.58 6.06
N SER A 53 -15.47 10.62 6.26
CA SER A 53 -14.05 10.48 6.59
C SER A 53 -13.89 10.12 8.07
N ILE A 54 -12.95 9.22 8.36
CA ILE A 54 -12.66 8.77 9.72
C ILE A 54 -11.44 9.53 10.24
N LEU A 55 -11.65 10.22 11.35
CA LEU A 55 -10.61 10.89 12.12
C LEU A 55 -10.69 10.39 13.56
N SER A 56 -9.70 9.60 13.97
CA SER A 56 -9.64 9.09 15.34
C SER A 56 -8.45 9.73 16.04
N LEU A 57 -8.71 10.48 17.11
CA LEU A 57 -7.69 11.13 17.93
C LEU A 57 -7.67 10.47 19.31
N GLU A 58 -6.50 10.01 19.73
CA GLU A 58 -6.28 9.53 21.09
C GLU A 58 -5.36 10.51 21.81
N VAL A 59 -5.79 10.90 23.01
CA VAL A 59 -5.03 11.72 23.95
C VAL A 59 -4.88 10.96 25.26
N ASP A 60 -3.81 11.24 25.98
CA ASP A 60 -3.64 10.76 27.34
C ASP A 60 -4.77 11.34 28.22
N PRO A 61 -5.57 10.50 28.92
CA PRO A 61 -6.74 10.98 29.65
C PRO A 61 -6.41 11.97 30.78
N GLU A 62 -5.26 11.80 31.43
CA GLU A 62 -4.86 12.60 32.59
C GLU A 62 -4.23 13.92 32.17
N THR A 63 -3.28 13.87 31.24
CA THR A 63 -2.47 15.02 30.82
C THR A 63 -3.04 15.75 29.61
N GLN A 64 -4.04 15.17 28.94
CA GLN A 64 -4.61 15.66 27.68
C GLN A 64 -3.56 15.84 26.56
N ARG A 65 -2.42 15.15 26.68
CA ARG A 65 -1.35 15.20 25.68
C ARG A 65 -1.70 14.32 24.50
N PHE A 66 -1.33 14.80 23.31
CA PHE A 66 -1.45 14.04 22.07
C PHE A 66 -0.72 12.69 22.18
N LYS A 67 -1.41 11.59 21.87
CA LYS A 67 -0.82 10.25 21.79
C LYS A 67 -0.72 9.78 20.34
N ARG A 68 -1.84 9.76 19.61
CA ARG A 68 -1.88 9.35 18.21
C ARG A 68 -3.12 9.87 17.49
N ILE A 69 -3.03 10.00 16.16
CA ILE A 69 -4.16 10.37 15.30
C ILE A 69 -4.18 9.52 14.04
N PHE A 70 -5.34 9.01 13.66
CA PHE A 70 -5.60 8.28 12.43
C PHE A 70 -6.46 9.14 11.52
N ILE A 71 -6.16 9.09 10.22
CA ILE A 71 -6.85 9.86 9.20
C ILE A 71 -7.09 8.97 7.98
N CYS A 72 -8.36 8.77 7.62
CA CYS A 72 -8.79 8.17 6.36
C CYS A 72 -9.90 9.02 5.75
N PHE A 73 -9.70 9.50 4.52
CA PHE A 73 -10.73 10.25 3.81
C PHE A 73 -11.72 9.29 3.15
N GLU A 74 -13.01 9.62 3.19
CA GLU A 74 -14.06 8.83 2.52
C GLU A 74 -13.70 8.58 1.05
N ALA A 75 -13.23 9.61 0.35
CA ALA A 75 -12.79 9.51 -1.03
C ALA A 75 -11.59 8.56 -1.23
N SER A 76 -10.71 8.45 -0.22
CA SER A 76 -9.56 7.53 -0.25
C SER A 76 -10.03 6.09 -0.02
N ALA A 77 -10.87 5.84 0.99
CA ALA A 77 -11.50 4.54 1.20
C ALA A 77 -12.28 4.08 -0.04
N TYR A 78 -13.17 4.94 -0.56
CA TYR A 78 -13.95 4.66 -1.76
C TYR A 78 -13.06 4.40 -2.97
N GLY A 79 -12.05 5.24 -3.21
CA GLY A 79 -11.11 5.07 -4.33
C GLY A 79 -10.29 3.79 -4.26
N PHE A 80 -9.96 3.32 -3.05
CA PHE A 80 -9.34 2.01 -2.85
C PHE A 80 -10.27 0.87 -3.28
N GLU A 81 -11.53 0.91 -2.83
CA GLU A 81 -12.50 -0.14 -3.09
C GLU A 81 -12.83 -0.29 -4.58
N VAL A 82 -13.08 0.83 -5.27
CA VAL A 82 -13.56 0.79 -6.66
C VAL A 82 -12.44 0.82 -7.70
N GLY A 83 -11.24 1.28 -7.32
CA GLY A 83 -10.19 1.64 -8.29
C GLY A 83 -8.81 1.05 -8.02
N CYS A 84 -8.58 0.44 -6.86
CA CYS A 84 -7.30 -0.15 -6.51
C CYS A 84 -7.37 -1.68 -6.44
N ARG A 85 -6.23 -2.31 -6.70
CA ARG A 85 -6.03 -3.74 -6.41
C ARG A 85 -6.33 -4.00 -4.93
N PRO A 86 -6.89 -5.16 -4.56
CA PRO A 86 -7.14 -5.52 -3.15
C PRO A 86 -5.82 -5.87 -2.43
N MET A 87 -4.90 -4.91 -2.40
CA MET A 87 -3.60 -5.02 -1.78
C MET A 87 -3.25 -3.72 -1.07
N LEU A 88 -2.81 -3.86 0.18
CA LEU A 88 -2.36 -2.75 1.01
C LEU A 88 -0.89 -2.92 1.41
N PHE A 89 -0.12 -1.89 1.14
CA PHE A 89 1.27 -1.75 1.52
C PHE A 89 1.32 -0.97 2.83
N LEU A 90 1.86 -1.60 3.88
CA LEU A 90 1.99 -1.02 5.20
C LEU A 90 3.45 -0.69 5.48
N ASP A 91 3.69 0.55 5.89
CA ASP A 91 5.01 1.00 6.32
C ASP A 91 4.88 2.10 7.36
N GLY A 92 5.93 2.24 8.18
CA GLY A 92 6.09 3.36 9.08
C GLY A 92 7.37 4.13 8.75
N THR A 93 7.33 5.44 8.81
CA THR A 93 8.53 6.26 8.63
C THR A 93 8.69 7.27 9.76
N HIS A 94 9.93 7.53 10.16
CA HIS A 94 10.20 8.50 11.23
C HIS A 94 9.87 9.93 10.81
N ILE A 95 9.30 10.68 11.75
CA ILE A 95 9.22 12.14 11.66
C ILE A 95 10.65 12.69 11.67
N LYS A 96 10.94 13.67 10.80
CA LYS A 96 12.28 14.28 10.66
C LYS A 96 12.48 15.51 11.54
N GLN A 97 11.42 16.04 12.13
CA GLN A 97 11.51 17.22 12.99
C GLN A 97 12.27 16.94 14.30
N HIS A 98 13.36 17.68 14.53
CA HIS A 98 14.25 17.49 15.68
C HIS A 98 13.60 17.56 17.07
N ARG A 99 12.46 18.26 17.21
CA ARG A 99 11.76 18.45 18.49
C ARG A 99 10.62 17.45 18.75
N VAL A 100 10.26 16.63 17.75
CA VAL A 100 9.13 15.71 17.84
C VAL A 100 9.62 14.34 17.41
N GLN A 101 9.76 13.44 18.38
CA GLN A 101 9.92 12.03 18.10
C GLN A 101 8.55 11.44 17.75
N GLY A 102 8.53 10.59 16.72
CA GLY A 102 7.31 9.96 16.27
C GLY A 102 7.49 9.28 14.93
N VAL A 103 6.43 8.59 14.52
CA VAL A 103 6.36 7.85 13.26
C VAL A 103 5.06 8.18 12.55
N ILE A 104 5.12 8.16 11.22
CA ILE A 104 3.95 8.17 10.36
C ILE A 104 3.74 6.73 9.90
N LEU A 105 2.62 6.13 10.29
CA LEU A 105 2.19 4.82 9.81
C LEU A 105 1.26 5.04 8.61
N ALA A 106 1.44 4.30 7.53
CA ALA A 106 0.66 4.51 6.32
C ALA A 106 0.19 3.20 5.69
N ALA A 107 -1.02 3.24 5.14
CA ALA A 107 -1.56 2.24 4.25
C ALA A 107 -1.67 2.84 2.84
N SER A 108 -0.96 2.22 1.90
CA SER A 108 -0.95 2.62 0.49
C SER A 108 -1.41 1.47 -0.39
N ALA A 109 -1.92 1.76 -1.58
CA ALA A 109 -2.40 0.80 -2.56
C ALA A 109 -1.91 1.15 -3.96
N LEU A 110 -2.00 0.18 -4.87
CA LEU A 110 -1.82 0.41 -6.29
C LEU A 110 -3.17 0.66 -6.95
N ASN A 111 -3.33 1.86 -7.54
CA ASN A 111 -4.50 2.14 -8.37
C ASN A 111 -4.43 1.39 -9.71
N GLY A 112 -5.51 1.47 -10.51
CA GLY A 112 -5.59 0.85 -11.84
C GLY A 112 -4.49 1.27 -12.83
N ASN A 113 -3.74 2.35 -12.57
CA ASN A 113 -2.59 2.78 -13.38
C ASN A 113 -1.23 2.37 -12.78
N ASN A 114 -1.18 1.47 -11.79
CA ASN A 114 0.02 1.07 -11.07
C ASN A 114 0.77 2.28 -10.48
N GLU A 115 0.04 3.15 -9.79
CA GLU A 115 0.61 4.29 -9.08
C GLU A 115 0.22 4.28 -7.60
N LEU A 116 1.07 4.93 -6.79
CA LEU A 116 0.83 5.16 -5.38
C LEU A 116 -0.54 5.79 -5.13
N PHE A 117 -1.35 5.11 -4.33
CA PHE A 117 -2.61 5.62 -3.83
C PHE A 117 -2.62 5.50 -2.31
N THR A 118 -2.58 6.63 -1.60
CA THR A 118 -2.62 6.63 -0.13
C THR A 118 -4.06 6.41 0.35
N VAL A 119 -4.28 5.37 1.15
CA VAL A 119 -5.62 5.03 1.69
C VAL A 119 -5.83 5.72 3.02
N ALA A 120 -4.90 5.50 3.96
CA ALA A 120 -4.97 6.08 5.30
C ALA A 120 -3.56 6.28 5.85
N TYR A 121 -3.44 7.17 6.84
CA TYR A 121 -2.20 7.33 7.60
C TYR A 121 -2.50 7.69 9.06
N SER A 122 -1.50 7.48 9.91
CA SER A 122 -1.53 7.82 11.32
C SER A 122 -0.22 8.46 11.75
N ILE A 123 -0.29 9.31 12.77
CA ILE A 123 0.88 9.81 13.49
C ILE A 123 0.84 9.21 14.89
N ALA A 124 1.94 8.56 15.29
CA ALA A 124 2.11 7.93 16.59
C ALA A 124 3.53 8.18 17.13
N ASP A 125 3.79 7.80 18.38
CA ASP A 125 5.09 7.94 19.03
C ASP A 125 6.13 6.92 18.51
N SER A 126 5.70 5.70 18.17
CA SER A 126 6.62 4.61 17.82
C SER A 126 5.95 3.47 17.03
N LYS A 127 6.74 2.62 16.35
CA LYS A 127 6.27 1.44 15.60
C LYS A 127 5.99 0.24 16.51
N THR A 128 5.16 0.42 17.55
CA THR A 128 4.81 -0.65 18.49
C THR A 128 3.65 -1.50 17.99
N TYR A 129 3.50 -2.70 18.56
CA TYR A 129 2.33 -3.55 18.32
C TYR A 129 1.02 -2.80 18.62
N ASP A 130 0.92 -2.12 19.78
CA ASP A 130 -0.27 -1.35 20.16
C ASP A 130 -0.65 -0.28 19.12
N ASN A 131 0.34 0.47 18.62
CA ASN A 131 0.08 1.47 17.59
C ASN A 131 -0.33 0.86 16.24
N TRP A 132 0.22 -0.30 15.88
CA TRP A 132 -0.19 -1.01 14.68
C TRP A 132 -1.59 -1.60 14.80
N VAL A 133 -1.92 -2.24 15.93
CA VAL A 133 -3.27 -2.74 16.22
C VAL A 133 -4.28 -1.62 16.12
N TRP A 134 -4.03 -0.49 16.78
CA TRP A 134 -4.92 0.66 16.73
C TRP A 134 -5.05 1.24 15.32
N PHE A 135 -3.95 1.35 14.58
CA PHE A 135 -3.98 1.79 13.18
C PHE A 135 -4.83 0.85 12.31
N LEU A 136 -4.62 -0.46 12.44
CA LEU A 136 -5.30 -1.49 11.65
C LEU A 136 -6.78 -1.60 12.00
N GLN A 137 -7.16 -1.43 13.28
CA GLN A 137 -8.57 -1.37 13.69
C GLN A 137 -9.29 -0.18 13.05
N ASN A 138 -8.68 1.01 13.10
CA ASN A 138 -9.25 2.18 12.46
C ASN A 138 -9.29 2.04 10.93
N LEU A 139 -8.26 1.43 10.33
CA LEU A 139 -8.25 1.10 8.91
C LEU A 139 -9.38 0.16 8.54
N LYS A 140 -9.57 -0.94 9.28
CA LYS A 140 -10.66 -1.90 9.08
C LYS A 140 -12.02 -1.23 9.12
N ASN A 141 -12.25 -0.33 10.09
CA ASN A 141 -13.49 0.44 10.19
C ASN A 141 -13.69 1.43 9.03
N ALA A 142 -12.61 1.84 8.35
CA ALA A 142 -12.66 2.78 7.23
C ALA A 142 -12.85 2.10 5.88
N LEU A 143 -12.54 0.80 5.76
CA LEU A 143 -12.78 0.03 4.55
C LEU A 143 -14.28 -0.20 4.35
N LEU A 144 -14.75 -0.15 3.11
CA LEU A 144 -16.19 -0.16 2.81
C LEU A 144 -16.71 -1.56 2.45
N SER A 145 -15.81 -2.54 2.31
CA SER A 145 -16.18 -3.92 1.98
C SER A 145 -15.34 -4.94 2.77
N ASP A 146 -15.90 -6.15 2.91
CA ASP A 146 -15.22 -7.32 3.47
C ASP A 146 -14.39 -8.08 2.41
N ARG A 147 -13.96 -7.42 1.34
CA ARG A 147 -13.14 -8.06 0.31
C ARG A 147 -11.82 -8.53 0.92
N ARG A 148 -11.34 -9.69 0.49
CA ARG A 148 -10.04 -10.22 0.91
C ARG A 148 -8.92 -9.32 0.43
N ILE A 149 -8.02 -8.93 1.33
CA ILE A 149 -6.90 -8.05 1.07
C ILE A 149 -5.59 -8.82 1.23
N ALA A 150 -4.63 -8.59 0.33
CA ALA A 150 -3.25 -8.98 0.55
C ALA A 150 -2.49 -7.80 1.18
N PHE A 151 -1.88 -8.01 2.33
CA PHE A 151 -0.99 -7.01 2.94
C PHE A 151 0.45 -7.25 2.48
N LEU A 152 1.21 -6.19 2.25
CA LEU A 152 2.67 -6.26 2.07
C LEU A 152 3.34 -5.25 3.01
N SER A 153 4.24 -5.71 3.86
CA SER A 153 4.93 -4.82 4.80
C SER A 153 6.38 -5.21 5.04
N ASP A 154 7.10 -4.38 5.80
CA ASP A 154 8.33 -4.82 6.44
C ASP A 154 8.05 -5.99 7.42
N ARG A 155 9.10 -6.73 7.80
CA ARG A 155 9.00 -7.84 8.77
C ARG A 155 9.12 -7.34 10.22
N GLY A 156 8.65 -6.13 10.51
CA GLY A 156 8.65 -5.56 11.85
C GLY A 156 7.75 -6.36 12.79
N ARG A 157 8.23 -6.67 14.00
CA ARG A 157 7.50 -7.48 15.00
C ARG A 157 6.05 -7.00 15.21
N GLY A 158 5.85 -5.68 15.30
CA GLY A 158 4.52 -5.10 15.50
C GLY A 158 3.51 -5.45 14.38
N LEU A 159 3.94 -5.49 13.11
CA LEU A 159 3.07 -5.82 11.98
C LEU A 159 2.81 -7.32 11.84
N LYS A 160 3.85 -8.14 12.09
CA LYS A 160 3.76 -9.61 12.01
C LYS A 160 2.68 -10.15 12.96
N GLU A 161 2.51 -9.52 14.12
CA GLU A 161 1.49 -9.89 15.10
C GLU A 161 0.16 -9.16 14.88
N ALA A 162 0.17 -7.85 14.60
CA ALA A 162 -1.06 -7.06 14.53
C ALA A 162 -1.95 -7.35 13.31
N ILE A 163 -1.38 -7.74 12.16
CA ILE A 163 -2.18 -8.06 10.96
C ILE A 163 -3.06 -9.30 11.18
N PRO A 164 -2.53 -10.48 11.58
CA PRO A 164 -3.38 -11.64 11.80
C PRO A 164 -4.40 -11.44 12.93
N ASP A 165 -4.11 -10.60 13.93
CA ASP A 165 -5.07 -10.30 15.00
C ASP A 165 -6.29 -9.49 14.50
N ILE A 166 -6.07 -8.53 13.61
CA ILE A 166 -7.15 -7.63 13.13
C ILE A 166 -7.80 -8.13 11.84
N PHE A 167 -7.01 -8.77 10.98
CA PHE A 167 -7.41 -9.33 9.70
C PHE A 167 -7.06 -10.83 9.63
N PRO A 168 -7.67 -11.68 10.49
CA PRO A 168 -7.31 -13.11 10.62
C PRO A 168 -7.57 -13.92 9.35
N ASN A 169 -8.44 -13.41 8.49
CA ASN A 169 -8.74 -14.03 7.21
C ASN A 169 -7.81 -13.51 6.12
N ASP A 170 -7.14 -12.37 6.23
CA ASP A 170 -6.34 -11.85 5.14
C ASP A 170 -4.92 -12.39 5.12
N HIS A 171 -4.21 -12.17 4.01
CA HIS A 171 -2.88 -12.74 3.82
C HIS A 171 -1.80 -11.67 4.00
N HIS A 172 -0.76 -11.99 4.77
CA HIS A 172 0.34 -11.07 5.05
C HIS A 172 1.60 -11.49 4.29
N GLY A 173 2.01 -10.64 3.35
CA GLY A 173 3.27 -10.75 2.65
C GLY A 173 4.39 -9.96 3.33
N TYR A 174 5.58 -10.54 3.41
CA TYR A 174 6.80 -9.84 3.81
C TYR A 174 7.52 -9.28 2.58
N CYS A 175 7.96 -8.04 2.70
CA CYS A 175 8.79 -7.40 1.68
C CYS A 175 10.11 -8.15 1.50
N PHE A 176 10.36 -8.64 0.29
CA PHE A 176 11.51 -9.48 -0.03
C PHE A 176 12.85 -8.76 0.13
N GLN A 177 12.89 -7.44 -0.01
CA GLN A 177 14.10 -6.65 0.28
C GLN A 177 14.56 -6.82 1.74
N HIS A 178 13.62 -6.88 2.69
CA HIS A 178 13.93 -7.11 4.10
C HIS A 178 14.35 -8.56 4.35
N ILE A 179 13.73 -9.53 3.66
CA ILE A 179 14.16 -10.94 3.69
C ILE A 179 15.59 -11.08 3.18
N MET A 180 15.91 -10.43 2.06
CA MET A 180 17.25 -10.41 1.47
C MET A 180 18.28 -9.76 2.42
N GLN A 181 17.92 -8.68 3.11
CA GLN A 181 18.80 -8.06 4.10
C GLN A 181 19.08 -9.00 5.27
N ASN A 182 18.06 -9.62 5.85
CA ASN A 182 18.24 -10.58 6.93
C ASN A 182 19.08 -11.79 6.49
N PHE A 183 18.92 -12.25 5.25
CA PHE A 183 19.73 -13.31 4.68
C PHE A 183 21.20 -12.90 4.51
N ASN A 184 21.44 -11.65 4.10
CA ASN A 184 22.80 -11.11 4.00
C ASN A 184 23.48 -11.07 5.35
N ASP A 185 22.77 -10.65 6.40
CA ASP A 185 23.28 -10.61 7.77
C ASP A 185 23.61 -12.02 8.28
N GLN A 186 22.75 -13.00 7.99
CA GLN A 186 23.02 -14.42 8.28
C GLN A 186 24.28 -14.94 7.58
N CYS A 187 24.52 -14.49 6.34
CA CYS A 187 25.68 -14.88 5.54
C CYS A 187 26.94 -14.10 5.91
N ALA A 188 26.82 -12.98 6.63
CA ALA A 188 27.94 -12.11 6.98
C ALA A 188 29.00 -12.89 7.76
N GLY A 189 30.28 -12.68 7.43
CA GLY A 189 31.40 -13.44 8.01
C GLY A 189 31.50 -14.94 7.64
N LYS A 190 30.41 -15.60 7.20
CA LYS A 190 30.41 -17.06 6.93
C LYS A 190 30.93 -17.43 5.54
N TYR A 191 30.62 -16.60 4.55
CA TYR A 191 30.86 -16.91 3.15
C TYR A 191 31.68 -15.83 2.43
N ALA A 192 32.51 -16.23 1.47
CA ALA A 192 33.20 -15.30 0.57
C ALA A 192 32.21 -14.56 -0.33
N ALA A 193 32.56 -13.35 -0.78
CA ALA A 193 31.67 -12.47 -1.54
C ALA A 193 31.06 -13.12 -2.81
N PRO A 194 31.81 -13.89 -3.64
CA PRO A 194 31.23 -14.56 -4.81
C PRO A 194 30.17 -15.59 -4.43
N PHE A 195 30.43 -16.37 -3.38
CA PHE A 195 29.51 -17.40 -2.91
C PHE A 195 28.24 -16.79 -2.28
N LYS A 196 28.38 -15.69 -1.52
CA LYS A 196 27.23 -14.89 -1.05
C LYS A 196 26.34 -14.43 -2.20
N LYS A 197 26.95 -13.96 -3.29
CA LYS A 197 26.21 -13.52 -4.48
C LYS A 197 25.45 -14.68 -5.12
N LEU A 198 26.06 -15.87 -5.22
CA LEU A 198 25.40 -17.07 -5.70
C LEU A 198 24.18 -17.42 -4.83
N LEU A 199 24.34 -17.49 -3.51
CA LEU A 199 23.24 -17.80 -2.59
C LEU A 199 22.11 -16.76 -2.67
N ARG A 200 22.43 -15.46 -2.78
CA ARG A 200 21.41 -14.41 -3.00
C ARG A 200 20.62 -14.62 -4.28
N ASN A 201 21.29 -14.98 -5.37
CA ASN A 201 20.63 -15.23 -6.65
C ASN A 201 19.69 -16.45 -6.56
N ILE A 202 20.09 -17.49 -5.83
CA ILE A 202 19.23 -18.66 -5.59
C ILE A 202 18.04 -18.25 -4.69
N LEU A 203 18.27 -17.47 -3.64
CA LEU A 203 17.18 -16.95 -2.79
C LEU A 203 16.17 -16.12 -3.61
N GLN A 204 16.65 -15.29 -4.53
CA GLN A 204 15.79 -14.56 -5.45
C GLN A 204 14.99 -15.49 -6.35
N ARG A 205 15.58 -16.57 -6.86
CA ARG A 205 14.83 -17.59 -7.62
C ARG A 205 13.74 -18.25 -6.78
N ILE A 206 13.99 -18.54 -5.51
CA ILE A 206 12.97 -19.08 -4.57
C ILE A 206 11.83 -18.08 -4.36
N ALA A 207 12.15 -16.79 -4.22
CA ALA A 207 11.13 -15.76 -3.99
C ALA A 207 10.24 -15.53 -5.21
N TYR A 208 10.84 -15.53 -6.41
CA TYR A 208 10.17 -15.28 -7.68
C TYR A 208 9.62 -16.53 -8.37
N ALA A 209 9.88 -17.72 -7.82
CA ALA A 209 9.34 -18.96 -8.35
C ALA A 209 7.83 -18.85 -8.51
N VAL A 210 7.37 -19.09 -9.73
CA VAL A 210 5.98 -18.91 -10.12
C VAL A 210 5.19 -20.20 -9.90
N THR A 211 5.84 -21.33 -10.13
CA THR A 211 5.25 -22.67 -9.98
C THR A 211 5.91 -23.41 -8.82
N GLU A 212 5.21 -24.42 -8.30
CA GLU A 212 5.77 -25.30 -7.26
C GLU A 212 7.04 -25.99 -7.75
N GLN A 213 7.08 -26.41 -9.03
CA GLN A 213 8.29 -27.03 -9.60
C GLN A 213 9.48 -26.07 -9.60
N GLU A 214 9.29 -24.81 -10.01
CA GLU A 214 10.36 -23.81 -9.98
C GLU A 214 10.87 -23.53 -8.57
N TYR A 215 9.95 -23.57 -7.59
CA TYR A 215 10.27 -23.41 -6.19
C TYR A 215 11.13 -24.57 -5.70
N GLU A 216 10.71 -25.81 -5.95
CA GLU A 216 11.45 -27.02 -5.57
C GLU A 216 12.83 -27.08 -6.24
N ASP A 217 12.92 -26.76 -7.53
CA ASP A 217 14.20 -26.68 -8.26
C ASP A 217 15.15 -25.65 -7.64
N ALA A 218 14.62 -24.49 -7.20
CA ALA A 218 15.42 -23.47 -6.54
C ALA A 218 15.82 -23.87 -5.11
N MET A 219 14.96 -24.59 -4.39
CA MET A 219 15.24 -25.14 -3.06
C MET A 219 16.32 -26.23 -3.11
N MET A 220 16.25 -27.15 -4.08
CA MET A 220 17.30 -28.14 -4.33
C MET A 220 18.63 -27.48 -4.70
N ALA A 221 18.60 -26.43 -5.53
CA ALA A 221 19.80 -25.66 -5.85
C ALA A 221 20.39 -24.98 -4.59
N MET A 222 19.56 -24.48 -3.68
CA MET A 222 20.03 -23.91 -2.41
C MET A 222 20.72 -24.98 -1.55
N GLU A 223 20.11 -26.16 -1.41
CA GLU A 223 20.66 -27.29 -0.64
C GLU A 223 22.01 -27.77 -1.15
N LEU A 224 22.12 -27.94 -2.48
CA LEU A 224 23.35 -28.39 -3.12
C LEU A 224 24.53 -27.44 -2.85
N ASN A 225 24.24 -26.15 -2.70
CA ASN A 225 25.26 -25.15 -2.40
C ASN A 225 25.47 -25.00 -0.88
N SER A 226 24.41 -24.97 -0.08
CA SER A 226 24.50 -24.79 1.36
C SER A 226 23.22 -25.30 2.07
N ALA A 227 23.35 -26.42 2.79
CA ALA A 227 22.31 -26.94 3.66
C ALA A 227 21.90 -25.92 4.73
N ASP A 228 22.86 -25.21 5.33
CA ASP A 228 22.59 -24.15 6.31
C ASP A 228 21.74 -23.01 5.74
N ALA A 229 21.96 -22.64 4.47
CA ALA A 229 21.18 -21.60 3.80
C ALA A 229 19.74 -22.08 3.50
N LYS A 230 19.57 -23.34 3.08
CA LYS A 230 18.23 -23.95 2.92
C LYS A 230 17.48 -23.99 4.26
N GLU A 231 18.15 -24.41 5.32
CA GLU A 231 17.56 -24.45 6.66
C GLU A 231 17.14 -23.05 7.12
N TRP A 232 17.95 -22.03 6.83
CA TRP A 232 17.53 -20.65 7.06
C TRP A 232 16.27 -20.29 6.26
N VAL A 233 16.19 -20.65 4.97
CA VAL A 233 15.00 -20.36 4.15
C VAL A 233 13.74 -20.96 4.78
N LEU A 234 13.78 -22.24 5.17
CA LEU A 234 12.65 -22.95 5.77
C LEU A 234 12.20 -22.34 7.11
N ARG A 235 13.14 -21.83 7.91
CA ARG A 235 12.84 -21.17 9.21
C ARG A 235 12.30 -19.75 9.09
N ASN A 236 12.20 -19.18 7.89
CA ASN A 236 11.85 -17.79 7.68
C ASN A 236 10.52 -17.60 6.95
N ASP A 237 9.52 -18.45 7.24
CA ASP A 237 8.11 -18.25 6.86
C ASP A 237 7.94 -18.08 5.34
N VAL A 238 8.36 -19.08 4.55
CA VAL A 238 8.40 -19.02 3.06
C VAL A 238 7.07 -18.63 2.43
N GLU A 239 5.97 -19.02 3.05
CA GLU A 239 4.60 -18.70 2.66
C GLU A 239 4.28 -17.20 2.73
N HIS A 240 5.13 -16.38 3.37
CA HIS A 240 4.95 -14.93 3.44
C HIS A 240 5.75 -14.16 2.37
N TRP A 241 6.77 -14.74 1.73
CA TRP A 241 7.64 -13.98 0.80
C TRP A 241 8.01 -14.71 -0.49
N SER A 242 7.78 -16.02 -0.59
CA SER A 242 7.84 -16.71 -1.87
C SER A 242 6.52 -16.56 -2.63
N HIS A 243 6.58 -16.32 -3.93
CA HIS A 243 5.40 -16.15 -4.78
C HIS A 243 4.60 -17.46 -4.88
N ALA A 244 5.24 -18.56 -5.28
CA ALA A 244 4.59 -19.88 -5.39
C ALA A 244 3.95 -20.37 -4.09
N ARG A 245 4.46 -19.96 -2.93
CA ARG A 245 3.97 -20.39 -1.61
C ARG A 245 2.97 -19.43 -0.98
N PHE A 246 2.78 -18.23 -1.52
CA PHE A 246 1.90 -17.23 -0.90
C PHE A 246 0.43 -17.59 -1.13
N PRO A 247 -0.39 -17.71 -0.08
CA PRO A 247 -1.79 -18.15 -0.20
C PRO A 247 -2.73 -17.07 -0.77
N GLY A 248 -2.29 -15.81 -0.81
CA GLY A 248 -3.09 -14.70 -1.33
C GLY A 248 -2.74 -14.28 -2.75
N GLN A 249 -3.50 -13.33 -3.28
CA GLN A 249 -3.15 -12.69 -4.55
C GLN A 249 -2.20 -11.53 -4.30
N ARG A 250 -0.91 -11.72 -4.64
CA ARG A 250 0.08 -10.64 -4.54
C ARG A 250 0.34 -9.84 -5.81
N PHE A 251 -0.36 -10.12 -6.91
CA PHE A 251 -0.28 -9.35 -8.17
C PHE A 251 1.16 -9.06 -8.66
N GLY A 252 2.09 -9.99 -8.42
CA GLY A 252 3.51 -9.85 -8.76
C GLY A 252 4.34 -8.97 -7.82
N GLU A 253 3.75 -8.40 -6.78
CA GLU A 253 4.41 -7.49 -5.84
C GLU A 253 5.13 -8.29 -4.74
N LEU A 254 6.47 -8.20 -4.73
CA LEU A 254 7.34 -8.76 -3.68
C LEU A 254 8.07 -7.67 -2.89
N TYR A 255 8.05 -6.43 -3.39
CA TYR A 255 8.81 -5.32 -2.84
C TYR A 255 7.87 -4.21 -2.40
N SER A 256 8.22 -3.56 -1.30
CA SER A 256 7.53 -2.38 -0.81
C SER A 256 8.00 -1.10 -1.52
N ASN A 257 8.26 -1.14 -2.84
CA ASN A 257 8.66 0.05 -3.61
C ASN A 257 7.63 1.19 -3.48
N LEU A 258 6.38 0.81 -3.25
CA LEU A 258 5.29 1.73 -3.00
C LEU A 258 5.48 2.52 -1.68
N THR A 259 6.04 1.89 -0.66
CA THR A 259 6.26 2.52 0.64
C THR A 259 7.43 3.50 0.59
N GLU A 260 8.49 3.18 -0.15
CA GLU A 260 9.56 4.14 -0.49
C GLU A 260 9.01 5.34 -1.27
N SER A 261 8.12 5.09 -2.24
CA SER A 261 7.45 6.14 -3.00
C SER A 261 6.60 7.06 -2.11
N PHE A 262 5.86 6.49 -1.15
CA PHE A 262 5.12 7.27 -0.16
C PHE A 262 6.06 8.10 0.73
N ASN A 263 7.12 7.49 1.26
CA ASN A 263 8.08 8.15 2.13
C ASN A 263 8.78 9.34 1.44
N ASN A 264 9.07 9.21 0.14
CA ASN A 264 9.59 10.28 -0.69
C ASN A 264 8.53 11.36 -0.96
N TRP A 265 7.29 10.96 -1.21
CA TRP A 265 6.20 11.88 -1.48
C TRP A 265 5.87 12.79 -0.30
N ILE A 266 5.92 12.27 0.93
CA ILE A 266 5.70 13.05 2.16
C ILE A 266 6.99 13.60 2.78
N HIS A 267 8.11 13.55 2.06
CA HIS A 267 9.44 13.89 2.58
C HIS A 267 9.47 15.24 3.30
N ASP A 268 8.94 16.29 2.67
CA ASP A 268 8.98 17.64 3.23
C ASP A 268 7.98 17.82 4.37
N ALA A 269 6.84 17.13 4.32
CA ALA A 269 5.84 17.18 5.38
C ALA A 269 6.39 16.63 6.71
N ARG A 270 7.29 15.65 6.65
CA ARG A 270 7.90 15.01 7.83
C ARG A 270 8.76 15.94 8.69
N SER A 271 9.15 17.10 8.16
CA SER A 271 9.94 18.09 8.87
C SER A 271 9.09 19.19 9.52
N LEU A 272 7.76 19.13 9.34
CA LEU A 272 6.81 20.13 9.84
C LEU A 272 6.17 19.72 11.17
N PRO A 273 5.70 20.68 11.99
CA PRO A 273 4.93 20.39 13.19
C PRO A 273 3.68 19.57 12.86
N ILE A 274 3.23 18.71 13.77
CA ILE A 274 2.14 17.73 13.54
C ILE A 274 0.92 18.33 12.81
N LEU A 275 0.42 19.49 13.25
CA LEU A 275 -0.73 20.13 12.61
C LEU A 275 -0.44 20.55 11.15
N GLN A 276 0.75 21.13 10.90
CA GLN A 276 1.17 21.52 9.56
C GLN A 276 1.49 20.30 8.68
N MET A 277 2.04 19.24 9.27
CA MET A 277 2.29 17.96 8.60
C MET A 277 0.98 17.33 8.13
N VAL A 278 -0.03 17.25 9.01
CA VAL A 278 -1.36 16.72 8.66
C VAL A 278 -1.98 17.56 7.54
N ASP A 279 -1.95 18.89 7.63
CA ASP A 279 -2.49 19.75 6.57
C ASP A 279 -1.71 19.61 5.25
N LYS A 280 -0.38 19.50 5.31
CA LYS A 280 0.47 19.32 4.12
C LYS A 280 0.16 18.00 3.42
N ILE A 281 0.09 16.89 4.16
CA ILE A 281 -0.25 15.57 3.60
C ILE A 281 -1.66 15.60 3.00
N ARG A 282 -2.64 16.19 3.70
CA ARG A 282 -4.01 16.38 3.19
C ARG A 282 -4.01 17.14 1.86
N VAL A 283 -3.29 18.26 1.77
CA VAL A 283 -3.18 19.05 0.53
C VAL A 283 -2.54 18.24 -0.58
N GLN A 284 -1.45 17.51 -0.31
CA GLN A 284 -0.80 16.67 -1.29
C GLN A 284 -1.74 15.58 -1.83
N MET A 285 -2.49 14.89 -0.95
CA MET A 285 -3.51 13.91 -1.35
C MET A 285 -4.56 14.54 -2.28
N MET A 286 -5.06 15.73 -1.91
CA MET A 286 -6.07 16.46 -2.68
C MET A 286 -5.56 16.89 -4.06
N GLU A 287 -4.36 17.47 -4.14
CA GLU A 287 -3.73 17.89 -5.39
C GLU A 287 -3.46 16.69 -6.31
N MET A 288 -3.00 15.56 -5.74
CA MET A 288 -2.79 14.33 -6.50
C MET A 288 -4.10 13.79 -7.09
N ALA A 289 -5.19 13.78 -6.31
CA ALA A 289 -6.49 13.35 -6.78
C ALA A 289 -7.03 14.27 -7.88
N ALA A 290 -6.89 15.60 -7.72
CA ALA A 290 -7.31 16.58 -8.71
C ALA A 290 -6.54 16.42 -10.03
N LYS A 291 -5.21 16.29 -9.96
CA LYS A 291 -4.36 16.04 -11.12
C LYS A 291 -4.77 14.76 -11.85
N ARG A 292 -4.92 13.65 -11.12
CA ARG A 292 -5.33 12.36 -11.70
C ARG A 292 -6.69 12.41 -12.37
N LYS A 293 -7.64 13.18 -11.82
CA LYS A 293 -8.95 13.37 -12.43
C LYS A 293 -8.84 14.10 -13.78
N ILE A 294 -7.98 15.13 -13.87
CA ILE A 294 -7.72 15.85 -15.12
C ILE A 294 -7.03 14.91 -16.12
N ASP A 295 -5.98 14.20 -15.69
CA ASP A 295 -5.25 13.27 -16.54
C ASP A 295 -6.17 12.16 -17.09
N ALA A 296 -7.02 11.58 -16.23
CA ALA A 296 -7.96 10.53 -16.62
C ALA A 296 -9.02 11.00 -17.63
N ALA A 297 -9.42 12.27 -17.59
CA ALA A 297 -10.36 12.83 -18.56
C ALA A 297 -9.77 12.92 -19.98
N LEU A 298 -8.43 12.87 -20.11
CA LEU A 298 -7.73 12.88 -21.39
C LEU A 298 -7.50 11.47 -21.96
N TRP A 299 -7.88 10.41 -21.23
CA TRP A 299 -7.65 9.03 -21.68
C TRP A 299 -8.74 8.60 -22.67
N ASP A 300 -8.31 8.13 -23.84
CA ASP A 300 -9.17 7.76 -24.98
C ASP A 300 -9.27 6.23 -25.20
N LYS A 301 -8.68 5.46 -24.30
CA LYS A 301 -8.53 4.00 -24.41
C LYS A 301 -9.16 3.30 -23.20
N PRO A 302 -9.51 2.00 -23.33
CA PRO A 302 -10.18 1.25 -22.27
C PRO A 302 -9.32 0.96 -21.03
N TYR A 303 -7.99 1.03 -21.14
CA TYR A 303 -7.06 0.71 -20.04
C TYR A 303 -6.26 1.95 -19.62
N CYS A 304 -5.76 1.97 -18.38
CA CYS A 304 -4.89 3.05 -17.90
C CYS A 304 -3.54 3.07 -18.68
N PRO A 305 -2.89 4.23 -18.87
CA PRO A 305 -1.70 4.36 -19.71
C PRO A 305 -0.54 3.41 -19.38
N LYS A 306 -0.23 3.16 -18.09
CA LYS A 306 0.83 2.20 -17.72
C LYS A 306 0.42 0.76 -18.04
N VAL A 307 -0.85 0.42 -17.82
CA VAL A 307 -1.38 -0.92 -18.17
C VAL A 307 -1.33 -1.12 -19.68
N GLN A 308 -1.68 -0.12 -20.49
CA GLN A 308 -1.52 -0.19 -21.94
C GLN A 308 -0.07 -0.45 -22.37
N LYS A 309 0.90 0.21 -21.72
CA LYS A 309 2.33 -0.03 -21.99
C LYS A 309 2.72 -1.47 -21.67
N ILE A 310 2.23 -2.02 -20.55
CA ILE A 310 2.45 -3.41 -20.17
C ILE A 310 1.82 -4.35 -21.22
N ILE A 311 0.56 -4.15 -21.58
CA ILE A 311 -0.12 -4.96 -22.60
C ILE A 311 0.64 -4.90 -23.93
N LYS A 312 1.05 -3.71 -24.38
CA LYS A 312 1.81 -3.55 -25.63
C LYS A 312 3.15 -4.27 -25.58
N LYS A 313 3.87 -4.21 -24.45
CA LYS A 313 5.11 -4.95 -24.22
C LYS A 313 4.85 -6.46 -24.29
N ASN A 314 3.86 -6.95 -23.56
CA ASN A 314 3.50 -8.38 -23.53
C ASN A 314 3.07 -8.87 -24.94
N LEU A 315 2.41 -8.04 -25.75
CA LEU A 315 2.06 -8.36 -27.13
C LEU A 315 3.29 -8.46 -28.05
N GLN A 316 4.35 -7.68 -27.80
CA GLN A 316 5.61 -7.80 -28.52
C GLN A 316 6.35 -9.08 -28.11
N GLU A 317 6.36 -9.38 -26.82
CA GLU A 317 7.00 -10.58 -26.24
C GLU A 317 6.25 -11.88 -26.59
N ARG A 318 4.92 -11.82 -26.78
CA ARG A 318 4.10 -12.98 -27.21
C ARG A 318 4.65 -13.71 -28.44
N ARG A 319 5.42 -13.04 -29.31
CA ARG A 319 6.00 -13.66 -30.50
C ARG A 319 6.87 -14.88 -30.20
N SER A 320 7.41 -15.01 -28.98
CA SER A 320 8.17 -16.18 -28.53
C SER A 320 7.32 -17.28 -27.89
N LEU A 321 6.00 -17.08 -27.73
CA LEU A 321 5.10 -18.02 -27.07
C LEU A 321 4.39 -18.90 -28.11
N ALA A 322 4.46 -20.22 -27.93
CA ALA A 322 3.65 -21.16 -28.69
C ALA A 322 2.34 -21.43 -27.93
N ILE A 323 1.20 -21.29 -28.59
CA ILE A 323 -0.13 -21.47 -27.96
C ILE A 323 -0.80 -22.68 -28.59
N ARG A 324 -1.21 -23.63 -27.75
CA ARG A 324 -2.04 -24.79 -28.10
C ARG A 324 -3.37 -24.66 -27.35
N HIS A 325 -4.45 -25.21 -27.90
CA HIS A 325 -5.79 -25.11 -27.30
C HIS A 325 -6.54 -26.42 -27.48
N SER A 326 -7.39 -26.77 -26.51
CA SER A 326 -8.25 -27.96 -26.58
C SER A 326 -9.65 -27.65 -27.09
N ASP A 327 -10.28 -26.58 -26.57
CA ASP A 327 -11.71 -26.28 -26.75
C ASP A 327 -12.02 -24.77 -26.87
N GLY A 328 -10.99 -23.94 -27.03
CA GLY A 328 -11.12 -22.48 -27.10
C GLY A 328 -11.32 -21.78 -25.74
N ILE A 329 -11.41 -22.54 -24.65
CA ILE A 329 -11.50 -22.03 -23.26
C ILE A 329 -10.19 -22.30 -22.52
N LYS A 330 -9.63 -23.50 -22.72
CA LYS A 330 -8.36 -23.92 -22.12
C LYS A 330 -7.23 -23.86 -23.13
N PHE A 331 -6.13 -23.27 -22.70
CA PHE A 331 -4.94 -23.06 -23.49
C PHE A 331 -3.72 -23.61 -22.77
N GLU A 332 -2.83 -24.20 -23.55
CA GLU A 332 -1.47 -24.52 -23.15
C GLU A 332 -0.54 -23.48 -23.81
N VAL A 333 0.12 -22.68 -22.99
CA VAL A 333 1.05 -21.64 -23.42
C VAL A 333 2.47 -22.11 -23.13
N VAL A 334 3.27 -22.29 -24.17
CA VAL A 334 4.65 -22.75 -24.08
C VAL A 334 5.60 -21.57 -24.27
N GLU A 335 6.45 -21.35 -23.27
CA GLU A 335 7.52 -20.36 -23.27
C GLU A 335 8.87 -21.08 -23.15
N SER A 336 9.62 -21.17 -24.25
CA SER A 336 10.87 -21.93 -24.30
C SER A 336 10.67 -23.40 -23.87
N MET A 337 11.08 -23.78 -22.65
CA MET A 337 10.95 -25.13 -22.09
C MET A 337 9.86 -25.24 -21.01
N LYS A 338 9.11 -24.16 -20.77
CA LYS A 338 8.07 -24.10 -19.74
C LYS A 338 6.69 -24.11 -20.38
N THR A 339 5.75 -24.74 -19.69
CA THR A 339 4.37 -24.86 -20.14
C THR A 339 3.44 -24.33 -19.05
N TYR A 340 2.53 -23.44 -19.44
CA TYR A 340 1.54 -22.85 -18.55
C TYR A 340 0.13 -23.21 -19.04
N ALA A 341 -0.72 -23.64 -18.11
CA ALA A 341 -2.13 -23.85 -18.37
C ALA A 341 -2.90 -22.54 -18.12
N VAL A 342 -3.73 -22.12 -19.06
CA VAL A 342 -4.58 -20.94 -18.96
C VAL A 342 -6.02 -21.35 -19.18
N ASP A 343 -6.90 -20.98 -18.25
CA ASP A 343 -8.34 -21.20 -18.34
C ASP A 343 -9.05 -19.84 -18.41
N LEU A 344 -9.59 -19.50 -19.58
CA LEU A 344 -10.25 -18.22 -19.79
C LEU A 344 -11.61 -18.12 -19.10
N HIS A 345 -12.27 -19.25 -18.83
CA HIS A 345 -13.55 -19.26 -18.13
C HIS A 345 -13.36 -19.00 -16.64
N LEU A 346 -12.37 -19.67 -16.04
CA LEU A 346 -11.99 -19.46 -14.64
C LEU A 346 -11.13 -18.21 -14.44
N GLN A 347 -10.63 -17.60 -15.51
CA GLN A 347 -9.68 -16.49 -15.50
C GLN A 347 -8.41 -16.81 -14.69
N THR A 348 -7.88 -18.02 -14.87
CA THR A 348 -6.69 -18.49 -14.14
C THR A 348 -5.55 -18.81 -15.09
N CYS A 349 -4.33 -18.55 -14.61
CA CYS A 349 -3.08 -19.00 -15.23
C CYS A 349 -2.31 -19.83 -14.20
N SER A 350 -1.72 -20.96 -14.62
CA SER A 350 -0.80 -21.72 -13.76
C SER A 350 0.49 -20.95 -13.44
N CYS A 351 0.69 -19.79 -14.09
CA CYS A 351 1.71 -18.81 -13.79
C CYS A 351 1.33 -17.82 -12.66
N GLY A 352 0.20 -18.01 -11.97
CA GLY A 352 -0.17 -17.20 -10.79
C GLY A 352 -0.46 -15.71 -11.04
N HIS A 353 -0.61 -15.30 -12.31
CA HIS A 353 -0.85 -13.92 -12.74
C HIS A 353 -2.24 -13.70 -13.34
#